data_AF-A0A7S4PXB0-F1
#
_entry.id   AF-A0A7S4PXB0-F1
#
_cell.length_a   1.000
_cell.length_b   1.000
_cell.length_c   1.000
_cell.angle_alpha   90.00
_cell.angle_beta   90.00
_cell.angle_gamma   90.00
#
_symmetry.space_group_name_H-M   'P 1'
#
loop_
_entity.id
_entity.type
_entity.pdbx_description
1 polymer ?
#
loop_
_entity_poly.entity_id
_entity_poly.type
_entity_poly.pdbx_seq_one_letter_code
_entity_poly.pdbx_strand_id
1 'polypeptide(L)'
;HAPPPPPPEGLRPGGGPAGAGTRQVMSGAGSRDRQSLVLRYNYFLNTLDHSLASQAIPTETLESQYQDLLGFVRQLSKEDRVFIQRENKDWDADRRRCLQERCRERGLL
;
A
#
# COMPACT_ATOMS: atom_id res chain seq x y z
N HIS A 1 -13.65 -22.66 56.56
CA HIS A 1 -13.33 -22.28 55.17
C HIS A 1 -12.32 -21.14 55.23
N ALA A 2 -11.07 -21.39 54.87
CA ALA A 2 -10.03 -20.35 54.80
C ALA A 2 -9.98 -19.79 53.36
N PRO A 3 -9.78 -18.47 53.16
CA PRO A 3 -9.63 -17.91 51.82
C PRO A 3 -8.30 -18.34 51.19
N PRO A 4 -8.23 -18.45 49.85
CA PRO A 4 -7.00 -18.83 49.15
C PRO A 4 -5.92 -17.71 49.23
N PRO A 5 -4.63 -18.07 49.13
CA PRO A 5 -3.54 -17.09 49.12
C PRO A 5 -3.52 -16.25 47.82
N PRO A 6 -2.97 -15.03 47.86
CA PRO A 6 -2.82 -14.19 46.67
C PRO A 6 -1.75 -14.74 45.70
N PRO A 7 -1.87 -14.47 44.39
CA PRO A 7 -0.86 -14.87 43.41
C PRO A 7 0.45 -14.09 43.58
N PRO A 8 1.61 -14.65 43.16
CA PRO A 8 2.89 -13.95 43.22
C PRO A 8 2.91 -12.78 42.23
N GLU A 9 3.41 -11.62 42.67
CA GLU A 9 3.70 -10.44 41.85
C GLU A 9 4.76 -10.77 40.79
N GLY A 10 4.31 -11.30 39.65
CA GLY A 10 5.09 -11.40 38.44
C GLY A 10 5.20 -10.02 37.78
N LEU A 11 6.44 -9.54 37.68
CA LEU A 11 6.97 -8.47 36.84
C LEU A 11 5.95 -7.72 35.96
N ARG A 12 5.71 -6.45 36.30
CA ARG A 12 5.16 -5.44 35.39
C ARG A 12 6.18 -5.11 34.29
N PRO A 13 5.89 -5.27 32.99
CA PRO A 13 6.50 -4.42 31.99
C PRO A 13 5.78 -3.08 32.06
N GLY A 14 6.46 -2.04 32.54
CA GLY A 14 5.97 -0.68 32.48
C GLY A 14 5.66 -0.29 31.04
N GLY A 15 4.44 0.15 30.79
CA GLY A 15 4.11 0.90 29.58
C GLY A 15 4.88 2.22 29.57
N GLY A 16 5.66 2.45 28.52
CA GLY A 16 6.13 3.78 28.13
C GLY A 16 5.32 4.24 26.90
N PRO A 17 4.74 5.45 26.90
CA PRO A 17 4.10 6.01 25.72
C PRO A 17 5.12 6.72 24.82
N ALA A 18 4.94 6.54 23.50
CA ALA A 18 5.18 7.44 22.38
C ALA A 18 6.39 8.42 22.40
N GLY A 19 7.24 8.32 21.36
CA GLY A 19 8.04 9.45 20.87
C GLY A 19 9.18 9.09 19.92
N ALA A 20 8.98 9.33 18.62
CA ALA A 20 9.98 9.67 17.57
C ALA A 20 11.25 8.79 17.43
N GLY A 21 11.39 7.98 16.36
CA GLY A 21 12.06 8.45 15.13
C GLY A 21 13.57 8.54 15.33
N THR A 22 14.43 7.66 14.80
CA THR A 22 14.52 7.36 13.38
C THR A 22 15.35 6.09 13.20
N ARG A 23 14.77 5.16 12.43
CA ARG A 23 15.34 3.90 11.94
C ARG A 23 16.80 4.02 11.52
N GLN A 24 17.69 3.46 12.33
CA GLN A 24 18.99 3.01 11.90
C GLN A 24 18.86 1.55 11.45
N VAL A 25 18.51 1.33 10.17
CA VAL A 25 18.62 0.00 9.54
C VAL A 25 19.15 0.21 8.12
N MET A 26 20.48 0.22 7.99
CA MET A 26 21.16 0.25 6.69
C MET A 26 21.46 -1.17 6.18
N SER A 27 21.47 -1.27 4.85
CA SER A 27 22.18 -2.27 4.02
C SER A 27 21.48 -3.58 3.61
N GLY A 28 20.20 -3.78 3.97
CA GLY A 28 19.29 -4.71 3.27
C GLY A 28 18.00 -4.05 2.75
N ALA A 29 17.85 -2.75 3.05
CA ALA A 29 16.62 -1.99 2.91
C ALA A 29 16.27 -1.71 1.43
N GLY A 30 17.24 -1.25 0.62
CA GLY A 30 16.94 -0.76 -0.74
C GLY A 30 16.22 -1.76 -1.66
N SER A 31 16.54 -3.06 -1.60
CA SER A 31 15.86 -4.08 -2.43
C SER A 31 14.46 -4.42 -1.91
N ARG A 32 14.30 -4.50 -0.57
CA ARG A 32 13.00 -4.74 0.08
C ARG A 32 12.06 -3.54 -0.07
N ASP A 33 12.59 -2.33 0.06
CA ASP A 33 11.85 -1.10 -0.17
C ASP A 33 11.39 -1.02 -1.62
N ARG A 34 12.27 -1.29 -2.60
CA ARG A 34 11.92 -1.31 -4.02
C ARG A 34 10.90 -2.42 -4.38
N GLN A 35 11.02 -3.62 -3.83
CA GLN A 35 9.99 -4.66 -3.98
C GLN A 35 8.66 -4.23 -3.34
N SER A 36 8.70 -3.55 -2.19
CA SER A 36 7.50 -2.98 -1.56
C SER A 36 6.83 -1.94 -2.46
N LEU A 37 7.60 -1.14 -3.22
CA LEU A 37 7.06 -0.21 -4.21
C LEU A 37 6.28 -0.92 -5.32
N VAL A 38 6.83 -2.02 -5.86
CA VAL A 38 6.15 -2.84 -6.89
C VAL A 38 4.85 -3.42 -6.34
N LEU A 39 4.89 -4.00 -5.14
CA LEU A 39 3.71 -4.55 -4.47
C LEU A 39 2.64 -3.47 -4.22
N ARG A 40 3.05 -2.29 -3.75
CA ARG A 40 2.12 -1.19 -3.45
C ARG A 40 1.52 -0.61 -4.74
N TYR A 41 2.32 -0.49 -5.79
CA TYR A 41 1.83 -0.12 -7.12
C TYR A 41 0.80 -1.13 -7.65
N ASN A 42 1.10 -2.43 -7.54
CA ASN A 42 0.19 -3.50 -7.93
C ASN A 42 -1.09 -3.51 -7.10
N TYR A 43 -0.99 -3.24 -5.79
CA TYR A 43 -2.15 -3.10 -4.92
C TYR A 43 -3.08 -1.99 -5.44
N PHE A 44 -2.57 -0.79 -5.69
CA PHE A 44 -3.39 0.31 -6.22
C PHE A 44 -4.07 -0.05 -7.55
N LEU A 45 -3.32 -0.66 -8.48
CA LEU A 45 -3.87 -1.05 -9.78
C LEU A 45 -4.94 -2.14 -9.65
N ASN A 46 -4.71 -3.17 -8.84
CA ASN A 46 -5.67 -4.24 -8.62
C ASN A 46 -6.93 -3.74 -7.88
N THR A 47 -6.77 -2.86 -6.90
CA THR A 47 -7.90 -2.24 -6.19
C THR A 47 -8.75 -1.41 -7.15
N LEU A 48 -8.10 -0.63 -8.02
CA LEU A 48 -8.81 0.16 -9.02
C LEU A 48 -9.50 -0.73 -10.06
N ASP A 49 -8.84 -1.78 -10.55
CA ASP A 49 -9.40 -2.74 -11.51
C ASP A 49 -10.63 -3.48 -10.95
N HIS A 50 -10.52 -3.96 -9.70
CA HIS A 50 -11.64 -4.59 -9.00
C HIS A 50 -12.79 -3.61 -8.78
N SER A 51 -12.49 -2.37 -8.41
CA SER A 51 -13.51 -1.36 -8.20
C SER A 51 -14.20 -0.99 -9.52
N LEU A 52 -13.46 -0.89 -10.64
CA LEU A 52 -14.00 -0.64 -11.97
C LEU A 52 -14.82 -1.81 -12.52
N ALA A 53 -14.51 -3.05 -12.11
CA ALA A 53 -15.30 -4.24 -12.43
C ALA A 53 -16.67 -4.25 -11.78
N SER A 54 -16.83 -3.54 -10.66
CA SER A 54 -18.12 -3.39 -10.02
C SER A 54 -18.81 -2.09 -10.47
N GLN A 55 -20.02 -2.20 -11.01
CA GLN A 55 -20.85 -1.03 -11.29
C GLN A 55 -21.46 -0.40 -10.03
N ALA A 56 -21.42 -1.11 -8.90
CA ALA A 56 -21.94 -0.63 -7.64
C ALA A 56 -21.01 0.36 -6.92
N ILE A 57 -19.75 0.46 -7.33
CA ILE A 57 -18.80 1.40 -6.72
C ILE A 57 -19.07 2.80 -7.26
N PRO A 58 -19.31 3.80 -6.38
CA PRO A 58 -19.56 5.16 -6.81
C PRO A 58 -18.31 5.78 -7.43
N THR A 59 -18.51 6.68 -8.40
CA THR A 59 -17.43 7.35 -9.12
C THR A 59 -16.48 8.10 -8.18
N GLU A 60 -16.99 8.72 -7.12
CA GLU A 60 -16.19 9.42 -6.11
C GLU A 60 -15.15 8.51 -5.44
N THR A 61 -15.50 7.25 -5.18
CA THR A 61 -14.58 6.26 -4.62
C THR A 61 -13.52 5.86 -5.64
N LEU A 62 -13.89 5.74 -6.92
CA LEU A 62 -12.95 5.46 -8.00
C LEU A 62 -11.98 6.63 -8.22
N GLU A 63 -12.46 7.87 -8.16
CA GLU A 63 -11.63 9.08 -8.23
C GLU A 63 -10.63 9.11 -7.09
N SER A 64 -11.07 8.86 -5.85
CA SER A 64 -10.18 8.80 -4.69
C SER A 64 -9.07 7.76 -4.87
N GLN A 65 -9.42 6.53 -5.27
CA GLN A 65 -8.44 5.47 -5.53
C GLN A 65 -7.46 5.83 -6.66
N TYR A 66 -7.96 6.48 -7.72
CA TYR A 66 -7.13 6.94 -8.82
C TYR A 66 -6.17 8.06 -8.39
N GLN A 67 -6.64 9.00 -7.57
CA GLN A 67 -5.80 10.06 -6.99
C GLN A 67 -4.74 9.48 -6.05
N ASP A 68 -5.06 8.46 -5.26
CA ASP A 68 -4.07 7.76 -4.42
C ASP A 68 -2.97 7.11 -5.26
N LEU A 69 -3.34 6.43 -6.35
CA LEU A 69 -2.39 5.87 -7.33
C LEU A 69 -1.51 6.96 -7.94
N LEU A 70 -2.10 8.07 -8.40
CA LEU A 70 -1.35 9.20 -8.96
C LEU A 70 -0.42 9.84 -7.93
N GLY A 71 -0.88 10.01 -6.69
CA GLY A 71 -0.10 10.53 -5.58
C GLY A 71 1.13 9.66 -5.30
N PHE A 72 0.93 8.35 -5.25
CA PHE A 72 2.02 7.39 -5.13
C PHE A 72 3.01 7.51 -6.29
N VAL A 73 2.55 7.48 -7.54
CA VAL A 73 3.43 7.57 -8.72
C VAL A 73 4.20 8.90 -8.77
N ARG A 74 3.57 10.00 -8.35
CA ARG A 74 4.22 11.32 -8.27
C ARG A 74 5.34 11.35 -7.24
N GLN A 75 5.19 10.64 -6.13
CA GLN A 75 6.23 10.50 -5.10
C GLN A 75 7.40 9.60 -5.52
N LEU A 76 7.22 8.74 -6.54
CA LEU A 76 8.30 7.88 -7.04
C LEU A 76 9.37 8.68 -7.78
N SER A 77 10.63 8.37 -7.46
CA SER A 77 11.81 8.83 -8.21
C SER A 77 11.84 8.23 -9.61
N LYS A 78 12.61 8.84 -10.52
CA LYS A 78 12.79 8.30 -11.88
C LYS A 78 13.32 6.85 -11.86
N GLU A 79 14.28 6.56 -10.99
CA GLU A 79 14.83 5.22 -10.81
C GLU A 79 13.77 4.21 -10.34
N ASP A 80 12.94 4.58 -9.37
CA ASP A 80 11.87 3.71 -8.86
C ASP A 80 10.78 3.47 -9.90
N ARG A 81 10.46 4.46 -10.72
CA ARG A 81 9.53 4.30 -11.85
C ARG A 81 10.07 3.31 -12.88
N VAL A 82 11.35 3.42 -13.23
CA VAL A 82 12.01 2.48 -14.14
C VAL A 82 12.07 1.09 -13.53
N PHE A 83 12.37 0.97 -12.23
CA PHE A 83 12.37 -0.29 -11.52
C PHE A 83 10.98 -0.95 -11.53
N ILE A 84 9.93 -0.21 -11.18
CA ILE A 84 8.54 -0.71 -11.22
C ILE A 84 8.16 -1.11 -12.65
N GLN A 85 8.49 -0.32 -13.66
CA GLN A 85 8.18 -0.67 -15.04
C GLN A 85 8.87 -1.96 -15.49
N ARG A 86 10.08 -2.24 -14.99
CA ARG A 86 10.85 -3.44 -15.33
C ARG A 86 10.42 -4.68 -14.54
N GLU A 87 10.15 -4.52 -13.25
CA GLU A 87 9.86 -5.63 -12.34
C GLU A 87 8.38 -5.97 -12.25
N ASN A 88 7.49 -5.03 -12.59
CA ASN A 88 6.06 -5.30 -12.59
C ASN A 88 5.65 -6.13 -13.82
N LYS A 89 5.68 -7.45 -13.64
CA LYS A 89 5.25 -8.44 -14.64
C LYS A 89 3.76 -8.74 -14.61
N ASP A 90 3.05 -8.35 -13.54
CA ASP A 90 1.61 -8.59 -13.40
C ASP A 90 0.76 -7.60 -14.21
N TRP A 91 1.34 -6.45 -14.56
CA TRP A 91 0.68 -5.35 -15.27
C TRP A 91 1.41 -4.97 -16.55
N ASP A 92 1.13 -5.72 -17.61
CA ASP A 92 1.59 -5.43 -18.96
C ASP A 92 0.99 -4.13 -19.52
N ALA A 93 1.58 -3.65 -20.63
CA ALA A 93 1.12 -2.44 -21.32
C ALA A 93 -0.35 -2.53 -21.75
N ASP A 94 -0.80 -3.68 -22.26
CA ASP A 94 -2.19 -3.91 -22.66
C ASP A 94 -3.14 -3.85 -21.46
N ARG A 95 -2.78 -4.47 -20.34
CA ARG A 95 -3.62 -4.46 -19.12
C ARG A 95 -3.73 -3.05 -18.54
N ARG A 96 -2.63 -2.29 -18.53
CA ARG A 96 -2.63 -0.87 -18.15
C ARG A 96 -3.48 -0.01 -19.08
N ARG A 97 -3.42 -0.27 -20.40
CA ARG A 97 -4.27 0.42 -21.38
C ARG A 97 -5.74 0.11 -21.13
N CYS A 98 -6.10 -1.16 -20.97
CA CYS A 98 -7.47 -1.58 -20.67
C CYS A 98 -8.00 -0.92 -19.39
N LEU A 99 -7.19 -0.84 -18.33
CA LEU A 99 -7.56 -0.12 -17.10
C LEU A 99 -7.81 1.37 -17.36
N GLN A 100 -6.94 2.03 -18.13
CA GLN A 100 -7.12 3.44 -18.50
C GLN A 100 -8.39 3.66 -19.33
N GLU A 101 -8.70 2.76 -20.27
CA GLU A 101 -9.93 2.84 -21.06
C GLU A 101 -11.16 2.74 -20.14
N ARG A 102 -11.16 1.80 -19.21
CA ARG A 102 -12.24 1.65 -18.22
C ARG A 102 -12.36 2.84 -17.28
N CYS A 103 -11.24 3.44 -16.88
CA CYS A 103 -11.24 4.71 -16.14
C CYS A 103 -11.90 5.83 -16.97
N ARG A 104 -11.59 5.91 -18.27
CA ARG A 104 -12.15 6.91 -19.19
C ARG A 104 -13.65 6.71 -19.41
N GLU A 105 -14.11 5.46 -19.58
CA GLU A 105 -15.53 5.12 -19.70
C GLU A 105 -16.33 5.54 -18.46
N ARG A 106 -15.69 5.52 -17.28
CA ARG A 106 -16.27 5.98 -16.02
C ARG A 106 -16.12 7.48 -15.75
N GLY A 107 -15.49 8.24 -16.65
CA GLY A 107 -15.30 9.68 -16.53
C GLY A 107 -14.19 10.12 -15.57
N LEU A 108 -13.23 9.23 -15.24
CA LEU A 108 -12.10 9.52 -14.35
C LEU A 108 -10.91 10.18 -15.07
N LEU A 109 -10.92 10.19 -16.41
CA LEU A 109 -9.83 10.59 -17.31
C LEU A 109 -10.30 11.48 -18.45
#